data_AF-A0A4W5PTT3-F1
#
_entry.id   AF-A0A4W5PTT3-F1
#
_cell.length_a   1.000
_cell.length_b   1.000
_cell.length_c   1.000
_cell.angle_alpha   90.00
_cell.angle_beta   90.00
_cell.angle_gamma   90.00
#
_symmetry.space_group_name_H-M   'P 1'
#
loop_
_entity.id
_entity.type
_entity.pdbx_description
1 polymer ?
#
loop_
_entity_poly.entity_id
_entity_poly.type
_entity_poly.pdbx_seq_one_letter_code
_entity_poly.pdbx_strand_id
1 'polypeptide(L)'
;MSMKALEYHFTWGIMKGDIKELDSLPEKLLDRIMRFITPKYHATYFNLLAFLSHLEGNNVSALEYLHKSESVLKDRQDDTELLVTYANFAWVHYHSGNLDDVDNYIGKLENINKAFPSALNIQGSLPSVHGEKGWSLIRLGDIFYRRVKESFQKALEGEPDNASFNVGYALVLYRLEGMVKNKRVSSVMTAAANQLRKALSLEPDNSELMVLLALKLKKNQENKLESMKLIKEALRLSPDVPHVLSYVAKYFKNEGSINESLQVLGKALELAPNSHFLHHQIGLCHKQQIKAKVEVCIHHFSRAVDLKPSNIHARVNLAAAYGNNYQLEEAMKIFTVLLEDKSLSDSDKQLFYTGFGTFLYYRKRDEDGAVTQFKNAYQIPNESWDRKQAGKRLKQIAERWQANKNRLDEASEILSFLKQERY
;
A
#
# COMPACT_ATOMS: atom_id res chain seq x y z
N MET A 1 18.66 21.78 23.78
CA MET A 1 18.65 20.34 23.37
C MET A 1 19.31 20.20 22.00
N SER A 2 20.13 19.18 21.70
CA SER A 2 20.69 19.02 20.33
C SER A 2 19.59 18.56 19.36
N MET A 3 19.45 19.23 18.20
CA MET A 3 18.48 18.83 17.15
C MET A 3 18.62 17.37 16.69
N LYS A 4 19.79 16.76 16.90
CA LYS A 4 20.05 15.35 16.58
C LYS A 4 19.39 14.36 17.56
N ALA A 5 18.94 14.82 18.72
CA ALA A 5 18.32 13.99 19.75
C ALA A 5 16.78 13.89 19.61
N LEU A 6 16.17 14.72 18.77
CA LEU A 6 14.72 14.74 18.56
C LEU A 6 14.32 13.82 17.39
N GLU A 7 13.24 13.04 17.56
CA GLU A 7 12.64 12.25 16.48
C GLU A 7 11.59 13.06 15.72
N TYR A 8 11.82 13.27 14.42
CA TYR A 8 10.93 13.98 13.49
C TYR A 8 11.28 13.59 12.04
N HIS A 9 10.60 14.18 11.05
CA HIS A 9 10.68 13.72 9.65
C HIS A 9 12.12 13.65 9.11
N PHE A 10 12.97 14.62 9.48
CA PHE A 10 14.36 14.69 9.00
C PHE A 10 15.33 13.77 9.75
N THR A 11 14.94 13.20 10.90
CA THR A 11 15.77 12.22 11.65
C THR A 11 15.30 10.78 11.47
N TRP A 12 14.20 10.53 10.76
CA TRP A 12 13.68 9.19 10.51
C TRP A 12 14.40 8.43 9.40
N GLY A 13 15.48 8.95 8.80
CA GLY A 13 16.23 8.22 7.77
C GLY A 13 15.34 7.85 6.57
N ILE A 14 14.58 8.82 6.07
CA ILE A 14 13.80 8.71 4.84
C ILE A 14 14.64 9.36 3.74
N MET A 15 15.06 8.58 2.73
CA MET A 15 15.86 9.12 1.63
C MET A 15 14.95 9.49 0.46
N LYS A 16 15.31 10.54 -0.30
CA LYS A 16 14.54 10.99 -1.48
C LYS A 16 14.30 9.85 -2.49
N GLY A 17 15.29 8.98 -2.69
CA GLY A 17 15.19 7.83 -3.60
C GLY A 17 14.27 6.70 -3.12
N ASP A 18 13.91 6.67 -1.84
CA ASP A 18 12.99 5.67 -1.28
C ASP A 18 11.52 6.02 -1.58
N ILE A 19 11.24 7.27 -1.94
CA ILE A 19 9.87 7.77 -2.13
C ILE A 19 9.44 7.56 -3.57
N LYS A 20 8.55 6.59 -3.79
CA LYS A 20 7.96 6.33 -5.11
C LYS A 20 7.08 7.52 -5.53
N GLU A 21 7.26 7.98 -6.77
CA GLU A 21 6.43 9.02 -7.40
C GLU A 21 6.42 10.36 -6.63
N LEU A 22 7.58 10.75 -6.07
CA LEU A 22 7.73 11.96 -5.26
C LEU A 22 7.03 13.18 -5.89
N ASP A 23 7.26 13.44 -7.18
CA ASP A 23 6.71 14.60 -7.90
C ASP A 23 5.18 14.70 -7.88
N SER A 24 4.47 13.57 -7.75
CA SER A 24 2.99 13.53 -7.78
C SER A 24 2.37 13.18 -6.42
N LEU A 25 3.20 12.81 -5.44
CA LEU A 25 2.72 12.40 -4.12
C LEU A 25 2.09 13.57 -3.35
N PRO A 26 2.64 14.80 -3.32
CA PRO A 26 2.03 15.94 -2.65
C PRO A 26 0.60 16.24 -3.12
N GLU A 27 0.38 16.29 -4.44
CA GLU A 27 -0.93 16.55 -5.02
C GLU A 27 -1.96 15.47 -4.62
N LYS A 28 -1.56 14.20 -4.67
CA LYS A 28 -2.40 13.06 -4.22
C LYS A 28 -2.76 13.16 -2.73
N LEU A 29 -1.80 13.58 -1.90
CA LEU A 29 -2.05 13.75 -0.46
C LEU A 29 -3.00 14.92 -0.22
N LEU A 30 -2.84 16.03 -0.92
CA LEU A 30 -3.74 17.20 -0.84
C LEU A 30 -5.16 16.87 -1.27
N ASP A 31 -5.34 16.24 -2.43
CA ASP A 31 -6.67 15.84 -2.92
C ASP A 31 -7.39 14.95 -1.89
N ARG A 32 -6.66 14.04 -1.27
CA ARG A 32 -7.21 13.15 -0.25
C ARG A 32 -7.64 13.93 1.00
N ILE A 33 -6.80 14.86 1.50
CA ILE A 33 -7.13 15.72 2.64
C ILE A 33 -8.43 16.49 2.38
N MET A 34 -8.54 17.12 1.21
CA MET A 34 -9.65 18.01 0.88
C MET A 34 -10.98 17.29 0.75
N ARG A 35 -10.98 16.03 0.30
CA ARG A 35 -12.21 15.34 -0.09
C ARG A 35 -12.64 14.22 0.85
N PHE A 36 -11.70 13.53 1.50
CA PHE A 36 -11.99 12.21 2.08
C PHE A 36 -11.41 11.97 3.48
N ILE A 37 -10.53 12.82 3.99
CA ILE A 37 -9.88 12.60 5.29
C ILE A 37 -10.54 13.45 6.36
N THR A 38 -10.81 12.81 7.50
CA THR A 38 -11.34 13.50 8.67
C THR A 38 -10.33 14.52 9.22
N PRO A 39 -10.79 15.70 9.68
CA PRO A 39 -9.91 16.78 10.16
C PRO A 39 -8.88 16.35 11.20
N LYS A 40 -9.20 15.35 12.04
CA LYS A 40 -8.30 14.85 13.07
C LYS A 40 -6.97 14.30 12.55
N TYR A 41 -6.89 13.88 11.28
CA TYR A 41 -5.65 13.39 10.68
C TYR A 41 -4.89 14.44 9.86
N HIS A 42 -5.46 15.62 9.60
CA HIS A 42 -4.91 16.62 8.66
C HIS A 42 -3.50 17.07 9.05
N ALA A 43 -3.22 17.28 10.33
CA ALA A 43 -1.89 17.70 10.81
C ALA A 43 -0.77 16.75 10.35
N THR A 44 -0.98 15.44 10.48
CA THR A 44 -0.02 14.42 10.07
C THR A 44 0.24 14.43 8.56
N TYR A 45 -0.74 14.86 7.75
CA TYR A 45 -0.55 15.06 6.32
C TYR A 45 0.22 16.34 6.02
N PHE A 46 -0.10 17.43 6.70
CA PHE A 46 0.58 18.71 6.51
C PHE A 46 2.06 18.64 6.93
N ASN A 47 2.38 17.96 8.03
CA ASN A 47 3.78 17.71 8.41
C ASN A 47 4.54 16.90 7.34
N LEU A 48 3.90 15.88 6.76
CA LEU A 48 4.50 15.11 5.66
C LEU A 48 4.66 15.97 4.40
N LEU A 49 3.66 16.78 4.03
CA LEU A 49 3.74 17.70 2.90
C LEU A 49 4.83 18.75 3.07
N ALA A 50 5.03 19.25 4.30
CA ALA A 50 6.12 20.14 4.62
C ALA A 50 7.49 19.48 4.39
N PHE A 51 7.66 18.26 4.89
CA PHE A 51 8.85 17.47 4.66
C PHE A 51 9.13 17.25 3.16
N LEU A 52 8.11 16.85 2.38
CA LEU A 52 8.25 16.65 0.94
C LEU A 52 8.62 17.95 0.21
N SER A 53 7.98 19.07 0.56
CA SER A 53 8.28 20.38 -0.03
C SER A 53 9.72 20.81 0.24
N HIS A 54 10.23 20.55 1.44
CA HIS A 54 11.63 20.80 1.78
C HIS A 54 12.59 19.91 0.98
N LEU A 55 12.27 18.62 0.77
CA LEU A 55 13.09 17.71 -0.08
C LEU A 55 13.16 18.16 -1.55
N GLU A 56 12.22 18.97 -1.99
CA GLU A 56 12.21 19.61 -3.31
C GLU A 56 12.88 20.99 -3.31
N GLY A 57 13.37 21.45 -2.16
CA GLY A 57 14.03 22.76 -2.00
C GLY A 57 13.06 23.92 -1.80
N ASN A 58 11.76 23.67 -1.61
CA ASN A 58 10.75 24.71 -1.41
C ASN A 58 10.42 24.89 0.07
N ASN A 59 11.25 25.67 0.77
CA ASN A 59 11.07 25.98 2.19
C ASN A 59 9.84 26.86 2.46
N VAL A 60 9.43 27.70 1.51
CA VAL A 60 8.25 28.57 1.66
C VAL A 60 6.99 27.73 1.81
N SER A 61 6.73 26.83 0.86
CA SER A 61 5.60 25.91 0.95
C SER A 61 5.73 24.95 2.14
N ALA A 62 6.94 24.56 2.52
CA ALA A 62 7.15 23.76 3.72
C ALA A 62 6.63 24.48 4.98
N LEU A 63 6.99 25.74 5.18
CA LEU A 63 6.51 26.55 6.31
C LEU A 63 4.99 26.77 6.27
N GLU A 64 4.42 27.01 5.09
CA GLU A 64 2.95 27.13 4.94
C GLU A 64 2.21 25.88 5.42
N TYR A 65 2.71 24.69 5.06
CA TYR A 65 2.12 23.44 5.55
C TYR A 65 2.33 23.26 7.05
N LEU A 66 3.48 23.62 7.61
CA LEU A 66 3.70 23.54 9.05
C LEU A 66 2.75 24.47 9.83
N HIS A 67 2.45 25.66 9.31
CA HIS A 67 1.45 26.54 9.91
C HIS A 67 0.03 25.94 9.84
N LYS A 68 -0.33 25.29 8.73
CA LYS A 68 -1.60 24.54 8.63
C LYS A 68 -1.66 23.40 9.64
N SER A 69 -0.55 22.67 9.82
CA SER A 69 -0.43 21.60 10.82
C SER A 69 -0.61 22.16 12.23
N GLU A 70 0.13 23.21 12.59
CA GLU A 70 0.05 23.89 13.88
C GLU A 70 -1.38 24.39 14.15
N SER A 71 -2.05 24.99 13.16
CA SER A 71 -3.42 25.47 13.29
C SER A 71 -4.42 24.34 13.58
N VAL A 72 -4.24 23.15 13.00
CA VAL A 72 -5.11 21.98 13.26
C VAL A 72 -4.90 21.41 14.67
N LEU A 73 -3.70 21.59 15.24
CA LEU A 73 -3.30 21.01 16.51
C LEU A 73 -3.51 21.97 17.69
N LYS A 74 -3.42 23.29 17.49
CA LYS A 74 -3.53 24.31 18.55
C LYS A 74 -4.83 24.25 19.35
N ASP A 75 -5.92 23.80 18.74
CA ASP A 75 -7.23 23.70 19.40
C ASP A 75 -7.38 22.38 20.20
N ARG A 76 -6.34 21.54 20.24
CA ARG A 76 -6.36 20.26 20.96
C ARG A 76 -5.82 20.42 22.38
N GLN A 77 -6.22 19.50 23.25
CA GLN A 77 -5.81 19.50 24.66
C GLN A 77 -4.41 18.93 24.91
N ASP A 78 -3.79 18.31 23.90
CA ASP A 78 -2.50 17.63 24.03
C ASP A 78 -1.41 18.30 23.21
N ASP A 79 -0.59 19.11 23.89
CA ASP A 79 0.55 19.81 23.30
C ASP A 79 1.64 18.85 22.78
N THR A 80 1.66 17.57 23.19
CA THR A 80 2.67 16.63 22.67
C THR A 80 2.50 16.35 21.18
N GLU A 81 1.28 16.51 20.64
CA GLU A 81 1.04 16.35 19.20
C GLU A 81 1.78 17.41 18.36
N LEU A 82 2.15 18.55 18.95
CA LEU A 82 2.89 19.63 18.28
C LEU A 82 4.40 19.36 18.17
N LEU A 83 4.93 18.35 18.85
CA LEU A 83 6.38 18.10 18.92
C LEU A 83 7.00 17.92 17.53
N VAL A 84 6.40 17.09 16.68
CA VAL A 84 6.95 16.84 15.34
C VAL A 84 6.80 18.09 14.46
N THR A 85 5.70 18.82 14.60
CA THR A 85 5.48 20.09 13.88
C THR A 85 6.54 21.13 14.24
N TYR A 86 6.79 21.35 15.53
CA TYR A 86 7.80 22.31 16.00
C TYR A 86 9.24 21.88 15.68
N ALA A 87 9.54 20.59 15.76
CA ALA A 87 10.85 20.08 15.32
C ALA A 87 11.07 20.28 13.82
N ASN A 88 10.03 20.08 13.00
CA ASN A 88 10.08 20.38 11.58
C ASN A 88 10.25 21.89 11.32
N PHE A 89 9.57 22.77 12.06
CA PHE A 89 9.77 24.22 11.95
C PHE A 89 11.22 24.59 12.21
N ALA A 90 11.79 24.16 13.35
CA ALA A 90 13.17 24.46 13.71
C ALA A 90 14.15 24.02 12.59
N TRP A 91 13.92 22.85 11.99
CA TRP A 91 14.76 22.37 10.88
C TRP A 91 14.63 23.23 9.62
N VAL A 92 13.41 23.57 9.20
CA VAL A 92 13.19 24.36 7.99
C VAL A 92 13.72 25.79 8.17
N HIS A 93 13.53 26.41 9.35
CA HIS A 93 14.09 27.73 9.66
C HIS A 93 15.63 27.71 9.71
N TYR A 94 16.23 26.65 10.28
CA TYR A 94 17.68 26.48 10.27
C TYR A 94 18.25 26.45 8.86
N HIS A 95 17.64 25.67 7.96
CA HIS A 95 18.03 25.62 6.54
C HIS A 95 17.70 26.88 5.74
N SER A 96 16.87 27.77 6.29
CA SER A 96 16.53 29.07 5.70
C SER A 96 17.38 30.21 6.27
N GLY A 97 18.24 29.95 7.27
CA GLY A 97 19.08 30.96 7.92
C GLY A 97 18.38 31.81 9.00
N ASN A 98 17.15 31.46 9.37
CA ASN A 98 16.32 32.24 10.30
C ASN A 98 16.55 31.77 11.75
N LEU A 99 17.69 32.14 12.34
CA LEU A 99 18.12 31.63 13.65
C LEU A 99 17.19 32.03 14.82
N ASP A 100 16.59 33.22 14.77
CA ASP A 100 15.66 33.68 15.82
C ASP A 100 14.42 32.76 15.92
N ASP A 101 13.90 32.31 14.78
CA ASP A 101 12.80 31.35 14.73
C ASP A 101 13.24 29.97 15.22
N VAL A 102 14.47 29.55 14.92
CA VAL A 102 15.03 28.29 15.43
C VAL A 102 14.99 28.30 16.96
N ASP A 103 15.52 29.33 17.59
CA ASP A 103 15.57 29.45 19.04
C ASP A 103 14.15 29.50 19.66
N ASN A 104 13.21 30.19 19.00
CA ASN A 104 11.81 30.21 19.41
C ASN A 104 11.18 28.80 19.42
N TYR A 105 11.31 28.03 18.33
CA TYR A 105 10.74 26.69 18.24
C TYR A 105 11.47 25.68 19.13
N ILE A 106 12.78 25.81 19.34
CA ILE A 106 13.52 25.02 20.33
C ILE A 106 13.01 25.32 21.74
N GLY A 107 12.76 26.59 22.08
CA GLY A 107 12.15 26.97 23.35
C GLY A 107 10.77 26.33 23.57
N LYS A 108 9.91 26.33 22.53
CA LYS A 108 8.60 25.64 22.58
C LYS A 108 8.76 24.12 22.83
N LEU A 109 9.69 23.47 22.14
CA LEU A 109 9.98 22.04 22.33
C LEU A 109 10.48 21.72 23.74
N GLU A 110 11.35 22.55 24.30
CA GLU A 110 11.86 22.39 25.66
C GLU A 110 10.76 22.58 26.71
N ASN A 111 9.82 23.50 26.47
CA ASN A 111 8.66 23.70 27.34
C ASN A 111 7.74 22.48 27.36
N ILE A 112 7.44 21.90 26.20
CA ILE A 112 6.66 20.66 26.10
C ILE A 112 7.41 19.54 26.85
N ASN A 113 8.68 19.31 26.56
CA ASN A 113 9.45 18.24 27.21
C ASN A 113 9.58 18.38 28.73
N LYS A 114 9.60 19.61 29.27
CA LYS A 114 9.58 19.86 30.73
C LYS A 114 8.23 19.54 31.36
N ALA A 115 7.14 19.77 30.63
CA ALA A 115 5.79 19.56 31.13
C ALA A 115 5.42 18.07 31.27
N PHE A 116 6.09 17.17 30.53
CA PHE A 116 5.73 15.74 30.51
C PHE A 116 6.72 14.87 31.30
N PRO A 117 6.24 14.02 32.23
CA PRO A 117 7.09 13.13 33.01
C PRO A 117 7.86 12.14 32.13
N SER A 118 9.10 11.85 32.51
CA SER A 118 9.96 10.81 31.92
C SER A 118 9.34 9.40 31.88
N ALA A 119 8.21 9.17 32.54
CA ALA A 119 7.46 7.91 32.53
C ALA A 119 6.72 7.61 31.21
N LEU A 120 6.42 8.62 30.39
CA LEU A 120 5.84 8.44 29.04
C LEU A 120 6.91 8.23 27.96
N ASN A 121 8.18 8.29 28.35
CA ASN A 121 9.31 8.21 27.45
C ASN A 121 9.68 6.75 27.17
N ILE A 122 9.16 6.21 26.06
CA ILE A 122 9.46 4.85 25.62
C ILE A 122 10.71 4.90 24.75
N GLN A 123 11.80 4.31 25.22
CA GLN A 123 13.09 4.24 24.50
C GLN A 123 13.63 5.60 23.99
N GLY A 124 13.28 6.72 24.63
CA GLY A 124 13.75 8.06 24.22
C GLY A 124 12.75 8.91 23.44
N SER A 125 11.51 8.43 23.16
CA SER A 125 10.48 9.19 22.44
C SER A 125 9.07 9.03 23.02
N LEU A 126 8.19 10.00 22.74
CA LEU A 126 6.79 10.00 23.19
C LEU A 126 5.88 9.21 22.23
N PRO A 127 4.76 8.63 22.73
CA PRO A 127 3.82 7.88 21.89
C PRO A 127 3.31 8.67 20.68
N SER A 128 3.03 9.97 20.85
CA SER A 128 2.59 10.86 19.77
C SER A 128 3.59 10.97 18.62
N VAL A 129 4.90 11.00 18.93
CA VAL A 129 5.96 11.03 17.93
C VAL A 129 6.02 9.72 17.14
N HIS A 130 5.90 8.58 17.83
CA HIS A 130 5.82 7.27 17.18
C HIS A 130 4.56 7.10 16.34
N GLY A 131 3.41 7.62 16.80
CA GLY A 131 2.17 7.66 16.05
C GLY A 131 2.28 8.47 14.76
N GLU A 132 2.84 9.69 14.86
CA GLU A 132 3.11 10.56 13.70
C GLU A 132 4.06 9.86 12.70
N LYS A 133 5.14 9.25 13.19
CA LYS A 133 6.07 8.46 12.37
C LYS A 133 5.35 7.33 11.63
N GLY A 134 4.50 6.58 12.32
CA GLY A 134 3.68 5.52 11.72
C GLY A 134 2.78 6.05 10.59
N TRP A 135 2.10 7.17 10.84
CA TRP A 135 1.20 7.82 9.88
C TRP A 135 1.92 8.44 8.67
N SER A 136 3.09 9.03 8.86
CA SER A 136 3.89 9.56 7.75
C SER A 136 4.45 8.43 6.89
N LEU A 137 5.07 7.43 7.51
CA LEU A 137 5.71 6.32 6.79
C LEU A 137 4.71 5.46 6.00
N ILE A 138 3.48 5.23 6.50
CA ILE A 138 2.47 4.43 5.79
C ILE A 138 1.99 5.07 4.47
N ARG A 139 2.19 6.39 4.33
CA ARG A 139 1.85 7.18 3.13
C ARG A 139 2.99 7.22 2.11
N LEU A 140 4.22 6.94 2.54
CA LEU A 140 5.39 6.92 1.66
C LEU A 140 5.56 5.62 0.88
N GLY A 141 4.97 4.52 1.34
CA GLY A 141 4.89 3.29 0.55
C GLY A 141 5.12 2.00 1.32
N ASP A 142 5.10 0.91 0.58
CA ASP A 142 5.18 -0.46 1.07
C ASP A 142 6.53 -0.83 1.71
N ILE A 143 7.62 -0.25 1.22
CA ILE A 143 8.96 -0.46 1.77
C ILE A 143 9.05 -0.09 3.25
N PHE A 144 8.20 0.83 3.72
CA PHE A 144 8.19 1.29 5.10
C PHE A 144 7.23 0.50 6.01
N TYR A 145 6.41 -0.42 5.50
CA TYR A 145 5.35 -1.05 6.32
C TYR A 145 5.88 -1.81 7.55
N ARG A 146 7.08 -2.38 7.49
CA ARG A 146 7.71 -2.99 8.68
C ARG A 146 7.99 -1.95 9.77
N ARG A 147 8.58 -0.81 9.38
CA ARG A 147 8.87 0.32 10.27
C ARG A 147 7.59 1.00 10.79
N VAL A 148 6.55 1.07 9.95
CA VAL A 148 5.21 1.55 10.35
C VAL A 148 4.64 0.66 11.46
N LYS A 149 4.70 -0.67 11.28
CA LYS A 149 4.24 -1.63 12.28
C LYS A 149 4.96 -1.41 13.61
N GLU A 150 6.29 -1.34 13.60
CA GLU A 150 7.09 -1.09 14.80
C GLU A 150 6.75 0.26 15.46
N SER A 151 6.55 1.31 14.66
CA SER A 151 6.22 2.65 15.19
C SER A 151 4.88 2.64 15.92
N PHE A 152 3.83 2.06 15.33
CA PHE A 152 2.55 1.96 16.03
C PHE A 152 2.58 1.00 17.22
N GLN A 153 3.40 -0.06 17.19
CA GLN A 153 3.58 -0.92 18.36
C GLN A 153 4.15 -0.14 19.55
N LYS A 154 5.21 0.67 19.33
CA LYS A 154 5.78 1.52 20.39
C LYS A 154 4.80 2.59 20.86
N ALA A 155 4.02 3.20 19.96
CA ALA A 155 3.00 4.16 20.35
C ALA A 155 1.92 3.52 21.25
N LEU A 156 1.49 2.30 20.93
CA LEU A 156 0.49 1.55 21.70
C LEU A 156 1.02 0.97 23.02
N GLU A 157 2.34 0.83 23.20
CA GLU A 157 2.93 0.49 24.50
C GLU A 157 2.67 1.59 25.54
N GLY A 158 2.64 2.87 25.11
CA GLY A 158 2.37 4.01 25.98
C GLY A 158 0.88 4.36 26.08
N GLU A 159 0.16 4.26 24.96
CA GLU A 159 -1.28 4.57 24.90
C GLU A 159 -2.09 3.44 24.24
N PRO A 160 -2.37 2.35 24.97
CA PRO A 160 -3.00 1.15 24.38
C PRO A 160 -4.39 1.38 23.77
N ASP A 161 -5.14 2.36 24.29
CA ASP A 161 -6.50 2.67 23.87
C ASP A 161 -6.60 3.90 22.96
N ASN A 162 -5.47 4.45 22.49
CA ASN A 162 -5.48 5.56 21.53
C ASN A 162 -6.11 5.10 20.19
N ALA A 163 -7.24 5.70 19.83
CA ALA A 163 -8.00 5.35 18.64
C ALA A 163 -7.19 5.48 17.35
N SER A 164 -6.44 6.58 17.20
CA SER A 164 -5.61 6.88 16.02
C SER A 164 -4.52 5.83 15.82
N PHE A 165 -3.82 5.45 16.90
CA PHE A 165 -2.75 4.45 16.82
C PHE A 165 -3.32 3.06 16.52
N ASN A 166 -4.44 2.70 17.13
CA ASN A 166 -5.11 1.43 16.86
C ASN A 166 -5.58 1.34 15.40
N VAL A 167 -6.11 2.42 14.82
CA VAL A 167 -6.46 2.51 13.40
C VAL A 167 -5.22 2.31 12.52
N GLY A 168 -4.17 3.10 12.74
CA GLY A 168 -2.93 3.02 11.97
C GLY A 168 -2.28 1.62 12.03
N TYR A 169 -2.28 1.01 13.22
CA TYR A 169 -1.78 -0.34 13.44
C TYR A 169 -2.63 -1.40 12.71
N ALA A 170 -3.96 -1.27 12.74
CA ALA A 170 -4.86 -2.16 12.00
C ALA A 170 -4.60 -2.09 10.49
N LEU A 171 -4.43 -0.88 9.94
CA LEU A 171 -4.17 -0.66 8.52
C LEU A 171 -2.86 -1.32 8.07
N VAL A 172 -1.76 -1.14 8.83
CA VAL A 172 -0.47 -1.73 8.44
C VAL A 172 -0.48 -3.26 8.57
N LEU A 173 -1.11 -3.82 9.60
CA LEU A 173 -1.27 -5.28 9.73
C LEU A 173 -2.09 -5.85 8.57
N TYR A 174 -3.19 -5.18 8.19
CA TYR A 174 -4.00 -5.58 7.04
C TYR A 174 -3.15 -5.65 5.76
N ARG A 175 -2.34 -4.62 5.52
CA ARG A 175 -1.47 -4.50 4.33
C ARG A 175 -0.37 -5.56 4.32
N LEU A 176 0.35 -5.74 5.43
CA LEU A 176 1.41 -6.75 5.57
C LEU A 176 0.87 -8.17 5.38
N GLU A 177 -0.24 -8.51 6.01
CA GLU A 177 -0.87 -9.82 5.80
C GLU A 177 -1.40 -9.99 4.36
N GLY A 178 -1.81 -8.90 3.70
CA GLY A 178 -2.22 -8.92 2.29
C GLY A 178 -1.08 -9.29 1.34
N MET A 179 0.17 -9.00 1.72
CA MET A 179 1.37 -9.38 0.98
C MET A 179 1.69 -10.87 1.18
N VAL A 180 1.46 -11.40 2.39
CA VAL A 180 1.72 -12.79 2.74
C VAL A 180 0.47 -13.65 2.53
N LYS A 181 0.17 -14.02 1.28
CA LYS A 181 -0.95 -14.95 0.96
C LYS A 181 -0.57 -16.41 1.21
N ASN A 182 -0.27 -16.77 2.45
CA ASN A 182 -0.15 -18.17 2.84
C ASN A 182 -1.55 -18.78 3.03
N LYS A 183 -1.93 -19.69 2.14
CA LYS A 183 -3.15 -20.53 2.25
C LYS A 183 -3.22 -21.36 3.55
N ARG A 184 -2.15 -21.42 4.33
CA ARG A 184 -2.04 -22.18 5.59
C ARG A 184 -2.36 -21.38 6.85
N VAL A 185 -2.73 -20.10 6.77
CA VAL A 185 -3.28 -19.41 7.95
C VAL A 185 -4.73 -19.85 8.16
N SER A 186 -4.85 -21.08 8.61
CA SER A 186 -6.03 -21.69 9.24
C SER A 186 -6.20 -21.17 10.68
N SER A 187 -5.57 -20.05 11.07
CA SER A 187 -5.73 -19.48 12.41
C SER A 187 -7.11 -18.83 12.55
N VAL A 188 -7.74 -19.01 13.71
CA VAL A 188 -9.14 -18.64 14.01
C VAL A 188 -9.40 -17.12 13.89
N MET A 189 -8.40 -16.27 14.00
CA MET A 189 -8.44 -14.85 13.62
C MET A 189 -7.03 -14.41 13.24
N THR A 190 -6.87 -13.54 12.24
CA THR A 190 -5.56 -12.96 11.91
C THR A 190 -5.24 -11.78 12.82
N ALA A 191 -3.97 -11.42 12.97
CA ALA A 191 -3.58 -10.27 13.80
C ALA A 191 -4.26 -8.98 13.30
N ALA A 192 -4.38 -8.81 11.98
CA ALA A 192 -5.12 -7.71 11.39
C ALA A 192 -6.61 -7.76 11.76
N ALA A 193 -7.27 -8.92 11.71
CA ALA A 193 -8.68 -9.03 12.08
C ALA A 193 -8.93 -8.63 13.55
N ASN A 194 -8.07 -9.06 14.47
CA ASN A 194 -8.14 -8.68 15.88
C ASN A 194 -7.97 -7.16 16.06
N GLN A 195 -6.94 -6.61 15.43
CA GLN A 195 -6.63 -5.20 15.54
C GLN A 195 -7.70 -4.32 14.89
N LEU A 196 -8.29 -4.77 13.77
CA LEU A 196 -9.43 -4.10 13.13
C LEU A 196 -10.66 -4.08 14.05
N ARG A 197 -10.96 -5.18 14.77
CA ARG A 197 -12.03 -5.20 15.77
C ARG A 197 -11.77 -4.22 16.91
N LYS A 198 -10.54 -4.18 17.45
CA LYS A 198 -10.15 -3.22 18.49
C LYS A 198 -10.28 -1.78 18.00
N ALA A 199 -9.75 -1.46 16.82
CA ALA A 199 -9.87 -0.15 16.22
C ALA A 199 -11.33 0.26 15.98
N LEU A 200 -12.18 -0.66 15.50
CA LEU A 200 -13.60 -0.40 15.29
C LEU A 200 -14.37 -0.24 16.62
N SER A 201 -13.92 -0.86 17.72
CA SER A 201 -14.52 -0.61 19.05
C SER A 201 -14.24 0.80 19.58
N LEU A 202 -13.13 1.41 19.13
CA LEU A 202 -12.74 2.78 19.46
C LEU A 202 -13.33 3.80 18.46
N GLU A 203 -13.50 3.40 17.20
CA GLU A 203 -14.09 4.22 16.13
C GLU A 203 -15.22 3.48 15.41
N PRO A 204 -16.41 3.38 16.01
CA PRO A 204 -17.49 2.53 15.51
C PRO A 204 -18.02 2.96 14.14
N ASP A 205 -17.88 4.24 13.76
CA ASP A 205 -18.38 4.78 12.48
C ASP A 205 -17.31 4.77 11.37
N ASN A 206 -16.14 4.16 11.59
CA ASN A 206 -15.07 4.14 10.61
C ASN A 206 -15.35 3.10 9.50
N SER A 207 -15.93 3.59 8.41
CA SER A 207 -16.34 2.77 7.25
C SER A 207 -15.16 2.06 6.58
N GLU A 208 -13.95 2.63 6.58
CA GLU A 208 -12.76 1.94 6.05
C GLU A 208 -12.45 0.69 6.89
N LEU A 209 -12.43 0.82 8.22
CA LEU A 209 -12.19 -0.31 9.12
C LEU A 209 -13.26 -1.41 8.97
N MET A 210 -14.53 -1.04 8.84
CA MET A 210 -15.63 -1.99 8.63
C MET A 210 -15.38 -2.85 7.38
N VAL A 211 -15.05 -2.22 6.25
CA VAL A 211 -14.85 -2.95 4.99
C VAL A 211 -13.56 -3.77 5.01
N LEU A 212 -12.49 -3.26 5.63
CA LEU A 212 -11.24 -4.01 5.79
C LEU A 212 -11.42 -5.24 6.69
N LEU A 213 -12.22 -5.12 7.76
CA LEU A 213 -12.60 -6.25 8.60
C LEU A 213 -13.41 -7.27 7.80
N ALA A 214 -14.46 -6.84 7.09
CA ALA A 214 -15.25 -7.72 6.22
C ALA A 214 -14.40 -8.47 5.18
N LEU A 215 -13.36 -7.83 4.63
CA LEU A 215 -12.42 -8.46 3.71
C LEU A 215 -11.46 -9.48 4.37
N LYS A 216 -11.31 -9.44 5.69
CA LYS A 216 -10.44 -10.35 6.47
C LYS A 216 -11.19 -11.49 7.12
N LEU A 217 -12.48 -11.33 7.36
CA LEU A 217 -13.32 -12.36 7.95
C LEU A 217 -13.34 -13.64 7.08
N LYS A 218 -13.41 -14.79 7.74
CA LYS A 218 -13.36 -16.09 7.07
C LYS A 218 -14.63 -16.34 6.27
N LYS A 219 -14.50 -17.18 5.23
CA LYS A 219 -15.64 -17.70 4.48
C LYS A 219 -16.32 -18.86 5.22
N ASN A 220 -16.87 -18.59 6.40
CA ASN A 220 -17.84 -19.47 7.06
C ASN A 220 -19.17 -18.73 7.23
N GLN A 221 -20.24 -19.43 7.59
CA GLN A 221 -21.59 -18.87 7.56
C GLN A 221 -21.76 -17.67 8.52
N GLU A 222 -21.24 -17.78 9.74
CA GLU A 222 -21.32 -16.74 10.77
C GLU A 222 -20.55 -15.47 10.35
N ASN A 223 -19.29 -15.62 9.96
CA ASN A 223 -18.47 -14.50 9.51
C ASN A 223 -18.99 -13.89 8.20
N LYS A 224 -19.68 -14.66 7.34
CA LYS A 224 -20.32 -14.13 6.14
C LYS A 224 -21.47 -13.18 6.48
N LEU A 225 -22.29 -13.53 7.48
CA LEU A 225 -23.36 -12.67 7.97
C LEU A 225 -22.79 -11.37 8.56
N GLU A 226 -21.76 -11.50 9.42
CA GLU A 226 -21.08 -10.35 10.01
C GLU A 226 -20.46 -9.45 8.93
N SER A 227 -19.73 -10.03 7.99
CA SER A 227 -19.11 -9.28 6.88
C SER A 227 -20.15 -8.50 6.09
N MET A 228 -21.28 -9.13 5.76
CA MET A 228 -22.35 -8.46 5.03
C MET A 228 -22.98 -7.31 5.84
N LYS A 229 -23.12 -7.45 7.16
CA LYS A 229 -23.57 -6.37 8.04
C LYS A 229 -22.59 -5.18 8.01
N LEU A 230 -21.29 -5.45 8.14
CA LEU A 230 -20.24 -4.42 8.05
C LEU A 230 -20.23 -3.71 6.70
N ILE A 231 -20.40 -4.46 5.59
CA ILE A 231 -20.46 -3.88 4.24
C ILE A 231 -21.67 -2.96 4.06
N LYS A 232 -22.86 -3.39 4.52
CA LYS A 232 -24.07 -2.57 4.46
C LYS A 232 -23.93 -1.30 5.28
N GLU A 233 -23.34 -1.39 6.47
CA GLU A 233 -23.15 -0.24 7.34
C GLU A 233 -22.14 0.75 6.77
N ALA A 234 -21.02 0.27 6.21
CA ALA A 234 -20.05 1.12 5.53
C ALA A 234 -20.66 1.85 4.31
N LEU A 235 -21.52 1.18 3.54
CA LEU A 235 -22.26 1.82 2.44
C LEU A 235 -23.28 2.86 2.93
N ARG A 236 -23.86 2.67 4.12
CA ARG A 236 -24.79 3.62 4.74
C ARG A 236 -24.05 4.87 5.23
N LEU A 237 -22.90 4.69 5.87
CA LEU A 237 -22.10 5.77 6.46
C LEU A 237 -21.27 6.54 5.44
N SER A 238 -20.80 5.88 4.38
CA SER A 238 -19.91 6.48 3.36
C SER A 238 -20.33 6.08 1.94
N PRO A 239 -21.54 6.49 1.49
CA PRO A 239 -22.10 6.09 0.19
C PRO A 239 -21.37 6.69 -1.01
N ASP A 240 -20.50 7.67 -0.79
CA ASP A 240 -19.88 8.56 -1.78
C ASP A 240 -18.36 8.73 -1.57
N VAL A 241 -17.73 7.86 -0.78
CA VAL A 241 -16.26 7.85 -0.62
C VAL A 241 -15.65 6.82 -1.57
N PRO A 242 -15.00 7.21 -2.68
CA PRO A 242 -14.54 6.28 -3.73
C PRO A 242 -13.61 5.19 -3.18
N HIS A 243 -12.77 5.54 -2.21
CA HIS A 243 -11.88 4.60 -1.53
C HIS A 243 -12.64 3.48 -0.82
N VAL A 244 -13.68 3.81 -0.04
CA VAL A 244 -14.55 2.84 0.65
C VAL A 244 -15.30 2.00 -0.37
N LEU A 245 -15.94 2.63 -1.37
CA LEU A 245 -16.66 1.93 -2.45
C LEU A 245 -15.76 0.94 -3.18
N SER A 246 -14.49 1.29 -3.41
CA SER A 246 -13.54 0.40 -4.07
C SER A 246 -13.23 -0.87 -3.28
N TYR A 247 -13.18 -0.78 -1.94
CA TYR A 247 -13.02 -1.96 -1.08
C TYR A 247 -14.32 -2.77 -0.96
N VAL A 248 -15.49 -2.12 -0.95
CA VAL A 248 -16.78 -2.81 -1.01
C VAL A 248 -16.92 -3.61 -2.30
N ALA A 249 -16.55 -3.00 -3.43
CA ALA A 249 -16.51 -3.71 -4.71
C ALA A 249 -15.54 -4.89 -4.68
N LYS A 250 -14.35 -4.72 -4.08
CA LYS A 250 -13.40 -5.82 -3.88
C LYS A 250 -14.01 -6.95 -3.05
N TYR A 251 -14.81 -6.64 -2.04
CA TYR A 251 -15.52 -7.64 -1.24
C TYR A 251 -16.50 -8.44 -2.10
N PHE A 252 -17.40 -7.76 -2.84
CA PHE A 252 -18.34 -8.43 -3.73
C PHE A 252 -17.65 -9.29 -4.79
N LYS A 253 -16.56 -8.80 -5.39
CA LYS A 253 -15.74 -9.56 -6.34
C LYS A 253 -15.17 -10.83 -5.72
N ASN A 254 -14.65 -10.76 -4.49
CA ASN A 254 -14.09 -11.91 -3.78
C ASN A 254 -15.16 -12.95 -3.42
N GLU A 255 -16.40 -12.52 -3.21
CA GLU A 255 -17.57 -13.40 -2.99
C GLU A 255 -18.14 -13.98 -4.29
N GLY A 256 -17.70 -13.50 -5.46
CA GLY A 256 -18.21 -13.93 -6.76
C GLY A 256 -19.42 -13.12 -7.26
N SER A 257 -19.90 -12.16 -6.47
CA SER A 257 -20.92 -11.17 -6.83
C SER A 257 -20.34 -10.09 -7.76
N ILE A 258 -19.99 -10.49 -9.00
CA ILE A 258 -19.30 -9.62 -9.95
C ILE A 258 -20.18 -8.44 -10.39
N ASN A 259 -21.50 -8.64 -10.53
CA ASN A 259 -22.40 -7.58 -11.00
C ASN A 259 -22.55 -6.47 -9.94
N GLU A 260 -22.72 -6.84 -8.67
CA GLU A 260 -22.77 -5.92 -7.54
C GLU A 260 -21.44 -5.16 -7.40
N SER A 261 -20.31 -5.85 -7.62
CA SER A 261 -18.99 -5.21 -7.67
C SER A 261 -18.92 -4.13 -8.76
N LEU A 262 -19.38 -4.43 -9.97
CA LEU A 262 -19.42 -3.47 -11.09
C LEU A 262 -20.36 -2.29 -10.82
N GLN A 263 -21.51 -2.51 -10.21
CA GLN A 263 -22.43 -1.42 -9.82
C GLN A 263 -21.77 -0.45 -8.83
N VAL A 264 -21.14 -0.98 -7.79
CA VAL A 264 -20.43 -0.16 -6.80
C VAL A 264 -19.24 0.58 -7.42
N LEU A 265 -18.49 -0.07 -8.31
CA LEU A 265 -17.38 0.56 -9.03
C LEU A 265 -17.85 1.64 -10.01
N GLY A 266 -19.00 1.45 -10.67
CA GLY A 266 -19.61 2.46 -11.54
C GLY A 266 -19.89 3.74 -10.78
N LYS A 267 -20.54 3.63 -9.61
CA LYS A 267 -20.79 4.78 -8.73
C LYS A 267 -19.50 5.43 -8.24
N ALA A 268 -18.50 4.64 -7.86
CA ALA A 268 -17.19 5.18 -7.45
C ALA A 268 -16.50 5.93 -8.60
N LEU A 269 -16.65 5.45 -9.84
CA LEU A 269 -16.04 6.05 -11.03
C LEU A 269 -16.73 7.36 -11.41
N GLU A 270 -18.04 7.49 -11.22
CA GLU A 270 -18.75 8.77 -11.38
C GLU A 270 -18.18 9.87 -10.46
N LEU A 271 -17.81 9.49 -9.23
CA LEU A 271 -17.23 10.40 -8.24
C LEU A 271 -15.74 10.69 -8.49
N ALA A 272 -15.01 9.74 -9.08
CA ALA A 272 -13.58 9.83 -9.34
C ALA A 272 -13.21 9.26 -10.72
N PRO A 273 -13.58 9.95 -11.83
CA PRO A 273 -13.48 9.41 -13.19
C PRO A 273 -12.04 9.18 -13.66
N ASN A 274 -11.07 9.89 -13.07
CA ASN A 274 -9.65 9.75 -13.39
C ASN A 274 -8.89 8.86 -12.38
N SER A 275 -9.60 8.01 -11.63
CA SER A 275 -8.94 7.08 -10.72
C SER A 275 -8.41 5.86 -11.47
N HIS A 276 -7.08 5.80 -11.65
CA HIS A 276 -6.41 4.62 -12.22
C HIS A 276 -6.77 3.32 -11.48
N PHE A 277 -7.02 3.42 -10.16
CA PHE A 277 -7.34 2.26 -9.32
C PHE A 277 -8.74 1.72 -9.63
N LEU A 278 -9.73 2.60 -9.81
CA LEU A 278 -11.10 2.19 -10.13
C LEU A 278 -11.16 1.55 -11.52
N HIS A 279 -10.51 2.15 -12.52
CA HIS A 279 -10.36 1.54 -13.84
C HIS A 279 -9.74 0.14 -13.74
N HIS A 280 -8.64 -0.03 -12.97
CA HIS A 280 -8.03 -1.34 -12.75
C HIS A 280 -8.98 -2.34 -12.09
N GLN A 281 -9.76 -1.93 -11.07
CA GLN A 281 -10.73 -2.83 -10.43
C GLN A 281 -11.87 -3.26 -11.36
N ILE A 282 -12.37 -2.35 -12.21
CA ILE A 282 -13.40 -2.67 -13.21
C ILE A 282 -12.87 -3.69 -14.22
N GLY A 283 -11.65 -3.48 -14.74
CA GLY A 283 -10.99 -4.43 -15.63
C GLY A 283 -10.83 -5.82 -14.98
N LEU A 284 -10.47 -5.87 -13.69
CA LEU A 284 -10.40 -7.14 -12.95
C LEU A 284 -11.76 -7.84 -12.81
N CYS A 285 -12.85 -7.09 -12.64
CA CYS A 285 -14.20 -7.66 -12.57
C CYS A 285 -14.60 -8.29 -13.91
N HIS A 286 -14.41 -7.58 -15.03
CA HIS A 286 -14.71 -8.12 -16.35
C HIS A 286 -13.83 -9.32 -16.71
N LYS A 287 -12.55 -9.33 -16.31
CA LYS A 287 -11.65 -10.48 -16.48
C LYS A 287 -12.15 -11.73 -15.75
N GLN A 288 -12.89 -11.59 -14.66
CA GLN A 288 -13.42 -12.71 -13.86
C GLN A 288 -14.79 -13.20 -14.35
N GLN A 289 -15.46 -12.48 -15.26
CA GLN A 289 -16.72 -12.94 -15.85
C GLN A 289 -16.49 -14.18 -16.73
N ILE A 290 -17.45 -15.12 -16.72
CA ILE A 290 -17.41 -16.36 -17.53
C ILE A 290 -17.27 -16.03 -19.03
N LYS A 291 -18.01 -15.01 -19.50
CA LYS A 291 -17.86 -14.42 -20.83
C LYS A 291 -17.12 -13.09 -20.68
N ALA A 292 -15.83 -13.16 -20.37
CA ALA A 292 -15.01 -11.97 -20.22
C ALA A 292 -15.09 -11.14 -21.50
N LYS A 293 -15.54 -9.89 -21.39
CA LYS A 293 -15.50 -8.90 -22.47
C LYS A 293 -14.06 -8.40 -22.56
N VAL A 294 -13.23 -9.06 -23.36
CA VAL A 294 -11.78 -8.83 -23.38
C VAL A 294 -11.47 -7.39 -23.80
N GLU A 295 -12.25 -6.83 -24.72
CA GLU A 295 -12.14 -5.45 -25.19
C GLU A 295 -12.42 -4.44 -24.06
N VAL A 296 -13.40 -4.73 -23.20
CA VAL A 296 -13.70 -3.90 -22.01
C VAL A 296 -12.55 -3.99 -21.00
N CYS A 297 -11.95 -5.17 -20.83
CA CYS A 297 -10.77 -5.34 -20.00
C CYS A 297 -9.60 -4.49 -20.53
N ILE A 298 -9.34 -4.55 -21.84
CA ILE A 298 -8.31 -3.75 -22.51
C ILE A 298 -8.58 -2.27 -22.27
N HIS A 299 -9.80 -1.78 -22.55
CA HIS A 299 -10.15 -0.37 -22.35
C HIS A 299 -9.85 0.12 -20.93
N HIS A 300 -10.35 -0.58 -19.91
CA HIS A 300 -10.16 -0.16 -18.53
C HIS A 300 -8.71 -0.34 -18.04
N PHE A 301 -8.00 -1.38 -18.46
CA PHE A 301 -6.59 -1.51 -18.12
C PHE A 301 -5.72 -0.48 -18.83
N SER A 302 -5.99 -0.14 -20.10
CA SER A 302 -5.33 0.95 -20.82
C SER A 302 -5.53 2.27 -20.10
N ARG A 303 -6.78 2.63 -19.74
CA ARG A 303 -7.05 3.83 -18.95
C ARG A 303 -6.29 3.86 -17.62
N ALA A 304 -6.19 2.72 -16.93
CA ALA A 304 -5.42 2.63 -15.70
C ALA A 304 -3.90 2.83 -15.91
N VAL A 305 -3.36 2.37 -17.05
CA VAL A 305 -1.96 2.58 -17.44
C VAL A 305 -1.72 4.02 -17.88
N ASP A 306 -2.63 4.62 -18.67
CA ASP A 306 -2.53 6.01 -19.13
C ASP A 306 -2.54 6.98 -17.94
N LEU A 307 -3.45 6.75 -16.97
CA LEU A 307 -3.56 7.55 -15.75
C LEU A 307 -2.40 7.32 -14.78
N LYS A 308 -1.77 6.14 -14.80
CA LYS A 308 -0.62 5.81 -13.96
C LYS A 308 0.33 4.82 -14.66
N PRO A 309 1.29 5.31 -15.45
CA PRO A 309 2.21 4.46 -16.21
C PRO A 309 3.12 3.59 -15.34
N SER A 310 3.37 3.99 -14.09
CA SER A 310 4.14 3.23 -13.10
C SER A 310 3.38 2.03 -12.51
N ASN A 311 2.07 1.88 -12.79
CA ASN A 311 1.27 0.79 -12.22
C ASN A 311 1.55 -0.55 -12.93
N ILE A 312 2.52 -1.29 -12.41
CA ILE A 312 2.96 -2.59 -12.96
C ILE A 312 1.82 -3.62 -13.00
N HIS A 313 0.96 -3.65 -11.98
CA HIS A 313 -0.21 -4.52 -11.97
C HIS A 313 -1.19 -4.22 -13.11
N ALA A 314 -1.38 -2.95 -13.49
CA ALA A 314 -2.21 -2.58 -14.62
C ALA A 314 -1.55 -2.97 -15.94
N ARG A 315 -0.24 -2.72 -16.10
CA ARG A 315 0.53 -3.08 -17.29
C ARG A 315 0.54 -4.58 -17.57
N VAL A 316 0.83 -5.40 -16.55
CA VAL A 316 0.82 -6.87 -16.67
C VAL A 316 -0.60 -7.39 -17.00
N ASN A 317 -1.63 -6.81 -16.38
CA ASN A 317 -3.01 -7.19 -16.71
C ASN A 317 -3.45 -6.75 -18.11
N LEU A 318 -2.98 -5.59 -18.58
CA LEU A 318 -3.21 -5.12 -19.95
C LEU A 318 -2.55 -6.07 -20.96
N ALA A 319 -1.28 -6.42 -20.76
CA ALA A 319 -0.57 -7.38 -21.60
C ALA A 319 -1.27 -8.76 -21.61
N ALA A 320 -1.73 -9.23 -20.45
CA ALA A 320 -2.52 -10.45 -20.36
C ALA A 320 -3.86 -10.34 -21.12
N ALA A 321 -4.53 -9.19 -21.07
CA ALA A 321 -5.76 -8.94 -21.81
C ALA A 321 -5.53 -8.92 -23.32
N TYR A 322 -4.47 -8.25 -23.80
CA TYR A 322 -4.04 -8.30 -25.20
C TYR A 322 -3.74 -9.73 -25.66
N GLY A 323 -3.00 -10.50 -24.86
CA GLY A 323 -2.72 -11.91 -25.16
C GLY A 323 -3.98 -12.77 -25.22
N ASN A 324 -4.99 -12.51 -24.37
CA ASN A 324 -6.28 -13.18 -24.43
C ASN A 324 -7.10 -12.78 -25.66
N ASN A 325 -6.87 -11.57 -26.18
CA ASN A 325 -7.48 -11.05 -27.41
C ASN A 325 -6.69 -11.39 -28.68
N TYR A 326 -5.69 -12.28 -28.59
CA TYR A 326 -4.79 -12.64 -29.69
C TYR A 326 -3.97 -11.48 -30.27
N GLN A 327 -3.89 -10.34 -29.58
CA GLN A 327 -3.03 -9.21 -29.93
C GLN A 327 -1.64 -9.42 -29.31
N LEU A 328 -0.90 -10.40 -29.83
CA LEU A 328 0.35 -10.89 -29.22
C LEU A 328 1.48 -9.85 -29.28
N GLU A 329 1.53 -9.06 -30.34
CA GLU A 329 2.53 -8.01 -30.55
C GLU A 329 2.39 -6.89 -29.50
N GLU A 330 1.16 -6.46 -29.21
CA GLU A 330 0.89 -5.44 -28.20
C GLU A 330 1.24 -5.93 -26.78
N ALA A 331 0.92 -7.19 -26.48
CA ALA A 331 1.34 -7.80 -25.22
C ALA A 331 2.87 -7.87 -25.10
N MET A 332 3.57 -8.29 -26.17
CA MET A 332 5.04 -8.34 -26.22
C MET A 332 5.66 -6.96 -26.02
N LYS A 333 5.16 -5.91 -26.68
CA LYS A 333 5.66 -4.53 -26.51
C LYS A 333 5.65 -4.12 -25.03
N ILE A 334 4.56 -4.36 -24.32
CA ILE A 334 4.46 -4.02 -22.89
C ILE A 334 5.53 -4.77 -22.08
N PHE A 335 5.70 -6.08 -22.30
CA PHE A 335 6.69 -6.88 -21.59
C PHE A 335 8.12 -6.48 -21.92
N THR A 336 8.44 -6.12 -23.16
CA THR A 336 9.76 -5.61 -23.55
C THR A 336 10.10 -4.32 -22.80
N VAL A 337 9.17 -3.35 -22.76
CA VAL A 337 9.39 -2.10 -21.99
C VAL A 337 9.57 -2.39 -20.50
N LEU A 338 8.84 -3.35 -19.93
CA LEU A 338 9.01 -3.75 -18.53
C LEU A 338 10.36 -4.44 -18.26
N LEU A 339 10.91 -5.18 -19.22
CA LEU A 339 12.19 -5.85 -19.09
C LEU A 339 13.36 -4.85 -19.03
N GLU A 340 13.23 -3.71 -19.72
CA GLU A 340 14.22 -2.63 -19.75
C GLU A 340 14.12 -1.68 -18.54
N ASP A 341 13.02 -1.77 -17.76
CA ASP A 341 12.77 -0.89 -16.63
C ASP A 341 13.61 -1.30 -15.40
N LYS A 342 14.71 -0.58 -15.19
CA LYS A 342 15.62 -0.80 -14.06
C LYS A 342 15.08 -0.30 -12.72
N SER A 343 13.99 0.48 -12.72
CA SER A 343 13.41 1.07 -11.51
C SER A 343 12.47 0.13 -10.75
N LEU A 344 12.15 -1.04 -11.33
CA LEU A 344 11.23 -2.00 -10.74
C LEU A 344 11.77 -2.55 -9.40
N SER A 345 10.90 -2.54 -8.38
CA SER A 345 11.19 -3.22 -7.12
C SER A 345 11.24 -4.74 -7.32
N ASP A 346 11.84 -5.46 -6.38
CA ASP A 346 11.90 -6.93 -6.42
C ASP A 346 10.51 -7.57 -6.48
N SER A 347 9.53 -6.99 -5.78
CA SER A 347 8.14 -7.45 -5.85
C SER A 347 7.52 -7.21 -7.25
N ASP A 348 7.80 -6.05 -7.85
CA ASP A 348 7.31 -5.72 -9.19
C ASP A 348 7.94 -6.63 -10.25
N LYS A 349 9.25 -6.92 -10.12
CA LYS A 349 9.97 -7.86 -10.98
C LYS A 349 9.38 -9.25 -10.90
N GLN A 350 9.10 -9.78 -9.71
CA GLN A 350 8.47 -11.09 -9.55
C GLN A 350 7.10 -11.18 -10.23
N LEU A 351 6.26 -10.16 -10.04
CA LEU A 351 4.95 -10.07 -10.71
C LEU A 351 5.10 -10.02 -12.23
N PHE A 352 5.98 -9.15 -12.72
CA PHE A 352 6.26 -9.00 -14.15
C PHE A 352 6.74 -10.31 -14.77
N TYR A 353 7.80 -10.91 -14.24
CA TYR A 353 8.38 -12.14 -14.76
C TYR A 353 7.38 -13.31 -14.74
N THR A 354 6.58 -13.42 -13.68
CA THR A 354 5.53 -14.44 -13.60
C THR A 354 4.42 -14.20 -14.63
N GLY A 355 4.00 -12.95 -14.82
CA GLY A 355 3.03 -12.56 -15.85
C GLY A 355 3.55 -12.82 -17.25
N PHE A 356 4.81 -12.48 -17.51
CA PHE A 356 5.44 -12.65 -18.81
C PHE A 356 5.63 -14.13 -19.16
N GLY A 357 6.15 -14.93 -18.22
CA GLY A 357 6.25 -16.39 -18.40
C GLY A 357 4.89 -17.03 -18.65
N THR A 358 3.83 -16.57 -17.98
CA THR A 358 2.46 -17.05 -18.21
C THR A 358 1.97 -16.71 -19.63
N PHE A 359 2.24 -15.50 -20.12
CA PHE A 359 1.91 -15.10 -21.47
C PHE A 359 2.67 -15.93 -22.52
N LEU A 360 3.99 -16.09 -22.36
CA LEU A 360 4.83 -16.88 -23.27
C LEU A 360 4.33 -18.33 -23.34
N TYR A 361 4.05 -18.94 -22.19
CA TYR A 361 3.61 -20.33 -22.11
C TYR A 361 2.24 -20.57 -22.75
N TYR A 362 1.23 -19.75 -22.42
CA TYR A 362 -0.16 -20.02 -22.83
C TYR A 362 -0.59 -19.37 -24.13
N ARG A 363 -0.07 -18.18 -24.44
CA ARG A 363 -0.50 -17.37 -25.59
C ARG A 363 0.49 -17.49 -26.74
N LYS A 364 1.79 -17.32 -26.47
CA LYS A 364 2.83 -17.41 -27.51
C LYS A 364 3.30 -18.84 -27.80
N ARG A 365 3.03 -19.79 -26.90
CA ARG A 365 3.53 -21.19 -26.96
C ARG A 365 5.05 -21.30 -26.98
N ASP A 366 5.73 -20.33 -26.38
CA ASP A 366 7.18 -20.29 -26.20
C ASP A 366 7.52 -20.79 -24.79
N GLU A 367 7.78 -22.09 -24.68
CA GLU A 367 8.01 -22.73 -23.39
C GLU A 367 9.39 -22.42 -22.81
N ASP A 368 10.43 -22.34 -23.63
CA ASP A 368 11.79 -22.08 -23.19
C ASP A 368 11.94 -20.63 -22.69
N GLY A 369 11.33 -19.69 -23.42
CA GLY A 369 11.15 -18.31 -22.95
C GLY A 369 10.37 -18.27 -21.63
N ALA A 370 9.28 -19.03 -21.51
CA ALA A 370 8.50 -19.07 -20.28
C ALA A 370 9.31 -19.60 -19.08
N VAL A 371 10.08 -20.68 -19.26
CA VAL A 371 10.95 -21.23 -18.21
C VAL A 371 11.97 -20.20 -17.77
N THR A 372 12.59 -19.48 -18.71
CA THR A 372 13.54 -18.41 -18.40
C THR A 372 12.90 -17.36 -17.50
N GLN A 373 11.72 -16.85 -17.85
CA GLN A 373 11.05 -15.83 -17.03
C GLN A 373 10.59 -16.39 -15.67
N PHE A 374 10.10 -17.63 -15.59
CA PHE A 374 9.75 -18.21 -14.30
C PHE A 374 10.97 -18.43 -13.40
N LYS A 375 12.14 -18.79 -13.95
CA LYS A 375 13.40 -18.86 -13.18
C LYS A 375 13.76 -17.48 -12.61
N ASN A 376 13.71 -16.42 -13.43
CA ASN A 376 13.95 -15.04 -13.00
C ASN A 376 13.02 -14.60 -11.86
N ALA A 377 11.73 -14.97 -11.93
CA ALA A 377 10.78 -14.70 -10.84
C ALA A 377 11.11 -15.48 -9.56
N TYR A 378 11.51 -16.75 -9.68
CA TYR A 378 11.73 -17.64 -8.55
C TYR A 378 13.03 -17.34 -7.77
N GLN A 379 14.08 -16.90 -8.48
CA GLN A 379 15.39 -16.58 -7.93
C GLN A 379 15.38 -15.33 -7.04
N ILE A 380 14.41 -14.43 -7.22
CA ILE A 380 14.25 -13.27 -6.32
C ILE A 380 13.80 -13.81 -4.95
N PRO A 381 14.55 -13.58 -3.85
CA PRO A 381 14.34 -14.25 -2.56
C PRO A 381 13.12 -13.75 -1.77
N ASN A 382 12.34 -12.82 -2.33
CA ASN A 382 11.14 -12.30 -1.69
C ASN A 382 10.00 -13.34 -1.70
N GLU A 383 9.52 -13.75 -0.53
CA GLU A 383 8.43 -14.72 -0.37
C GLU A 383 7.07 -14.14 -0.81
N SER A 384 6.79 -14.22 -2.11
CA SER A 384 5.55 -13.70 -2.71
C SER A 384 4.65 -14.79 -3.32
N TRP A 385 3.40 -14.42 -3.62
CA TRP A 385 2.49 -15.30 -4.36
C TRP A 385 3.01 -15.57 -5.77
N ASP A 386 3.57 -14.57 -6.44
CA ASP A 386 4.13 -14.65 -7.78
C ASP A 386 5.31 -15.61 -7.82
N ARG A 387 6.24 -15.52 -6.83
CA ARG A 387 7.32 -16.50 -6.64
C ARG A 387 6.79 -17.93 -6.53
N LYS A 388 5.79 -18.15 -5.69
CA LYS A 388 5.15 -19.46 -5.51
C LYS A 388 4.48 -19.97 -6.79
N GLN A 389 3.85 -19.09 -7.57
CA GLN A 389 3.28 -19.46 -8.86
C GLN A 389 4.37 -19.84 -9.86
N ALA A 390 5.44 -19.05 -9.97
CA ALA A 390 6.57 -19.35 -10.85
C ALA A 390 7.19 -20.72 -10.52
N GLY A 391 7.45 -21.01 -9.23
CA GLY A 391 7.96 -22.31 -8.79
C GLY A 391 7.00 -23.47 -9.11
N LYS A 392 5.68 -23.26 -8.94
CA LYS A 392 4.67 -24.25 -9.33
C LYS A 392 4.68 -24.50 -10.84
N ARG A 393 4.80 -23.46 -11.67
CA ARG A 393 4.85 -23.57 -13.13
C ARG A 393 6.11 -24.30 -13.59
N LEU A 394 7.27 -23.93 -13.06
CA LEU A 394 8.54 -24.63 -13.33
C LEU A 394 8.43 -26.12 -13.02
N LYS A 395 7.90 -26.47 -11.85
CA LYS A 395 7.69 -27.88 -11.47
C LYS A 395 6.78 -28.62 -12.45
N GLN A 396 5.64 -28.02 -12.82
CA GLN A 396 4.71 -28.61 -13.78
C GLN A 396 5.34 -28.83 -15.17
N ILE A 397 6.12 -27.86 -15.64
CA ILE A 397 6.82 -27.94 -16.93
C ILE A 397 7.86 -29.05 -16.88
N ALA A 398 8.68 -29.09 -15.82
CA ALA A 398 9.71 -30.11 -15.62
C ALA A 398 9.12 -31.52 -15.55
N GLU A 399 8.07 -31.75 -14.75
CA GLU A 399 7.41 -33.05 -14.66
C GLU A 399 6.89 -33.54 -16.01
N ARG A 400 6.36 -32.64 -16.84
CA ARG A 400 5.91 -32.97 -18.20
C ARG A 400 7.09 -33.23 -19.14
N TRP A 401 8.17 -32.45 -19.06
CA TRP A 401 9.37 -32.67 -19.87
C TRP A 401 10.10 -33.95 -19.48
N GLN A 402 10.07 -34.39 -18.22
CA GLN A 402 10.58 -35.71 -17.81
C GLN A 402 9.86 -36.87 -18.51
N ALA A 403 8.56 -36.71 -18.79
CA ALA A 403 7.81 -37.70 -19.57
C ALA A 403 8.18 -37.70 -21.07
N ASN A 404 8.92 -36.68 -21.53
CA ASN A 404 9.43 -36.57 -22.90
C ASN A 404 10.92 -36.92 -22.94
N LYS A 405 11.27 -38.06 -23.56
CA LYS A 405 12.65 -38.57 -23.62
C LYS A 405 13.67 -37.57 -24.21
N ASN A 406 13.21 -36.62 -25.02
CA ASN A 406 14.08 -35.64 -25.67
C ASN A 406 14.40 -34.42 -24.79
N ARG A 407 13.81 -34.31 -23.59
CA ARG A 407 13.94 -33.13 -22.70
C ARG A 407 14.28 -33.48 -21.25
N LEU A 408 14.84 -34.66 -21.02
CA LEU A 408 15.13 -35.19 -19.68
C LEU A 408 16.18 -34.36 -18.94
N ASP A 409 17.20 -33.88 -19.65
CA ASP A 409 18.29 -33.10 -19.08
C ASP A 409 17.79 -31.72 -18.63
N GLU A 410 17.08 -30.98 -19.49
CA GLU A 410 16.55 -29.67 -19.12
C GLU A 410 15.50 -29.76 -18.00
N ALA A 411 14.72 -30.84 -17.98
CA ALA A 411 13.79 -31.09 -16.89
C ALA A 411 14.51 -31.31 -15.55
N SER A 412 15.62 -32.06 -15.58
CA SER A 412 16.46 -32.31 -14.41
C SER A 412 17.13 -31.03 -13.92
N GLU A 413 17.58 -30.16 -14.82
CA GLU A 413 18.11 -28.83 -14.49
C GLU A 413 17.08 -27.95 -13.78
N ILE A 414 15.83 -27.90 -14.26
CA ILE A 414 14.77 -27.12 -13.61
C ILE A 414 14.52 -27.63 -12.19
N LEU A 415 14.46 -28.95 -11.99
CA LEU A 415 14.24 -29.53 -10.67
C LEU A 415 15.43 -29.29 -9.72
N SER A 416 16.66 -29.30 -10.25
CA SER A 416 17.86 -28.95 -9.49
C SER A 416 17.83 -27.48 -9.05
N PHE A 417 17.55 -26.57 -9.98
CA PHE A 417 17.38 -25.14 -9.72
C PHE A 417 16.34 -24.87 -8.63
N LEU A 418 15.16 -25.51 -8.71
CA LEU A 418 14.11 -25.36 -7.69
C LEU A 418 14.53 -25.83 -6.29
N LYS A 419 15.46 -26.80 -6.19
CA LYS A 419 16.00 -27.27 -4.91
C LYS A 419 17.05 -26.31 -4.34
N GLN A 420 17.89 -25.75 -5.20
CA GLN A 420 18.94 -24.80 -4.81
C GLN A 420 18.32 -23.51 -4.26
N GLU A 421 17.36 -22.93 -4.98
CA GLU A 421 16.72 -21.67 -4.66
C GLU A 421 15.62 -21.79 -3.57
N ARG A 422 15.50 -22.95 -2.91
CA ARG A 422 14.47 -23.19 -1.89
C ARG A 422 14.84 -22.60 -0.52
N TYR A 423 16.11 -22.27 -0.30
CA TYR A 423 16.69 -21.88 0.99
C TYR A 423 16.95 -20.38 1.08
#